data_AF-A0A2N8MM93-F1
#
_entry.id   AF-A0A2N8MM93-F1
#
_cell.length_a   1.000
_cell.length_b   1.000
_cell.length_c   1.000
_cell.angle_alpha   90.00
_cell.angle_beta   90.00
_cell.angle_gamma   90.00
#
_symmetry.space_group_name_H-M   'P 1'
#
loop_
_entity.id
_entity.type
_entity.pdbx_description
1 polymer ?
#
loop_
_entity_poly.entity_id
_entity_poly.type
_entity_poly.pdbx_seq_one_letter_code
_entity_poly.pdbx_strand_id
1 'polypeptide(L)'
;MPAANSQPPRARSGNQRDEAARLAVLHAADDLLVEHGFARLTIEAIARRAGVAKQTIYRWWPSKVEILLDTLIEDSEKRFPVPMDKSTEDGIRGYFRGFARFVTRDPAGKVLLALIAEAQHNPETAESLHVRYLDPRRELERDLLTRGIETGEISPRLDLDAAIDAITGPVVYRALTGASVPRGLVDALFDELLKPGA
;
A
#
# COMPACT_ATOMS: atom_id res chain seq x y z
N MET A 1 48.28 19.13 -28.02
CA MET A 1 47.58 18.95 -26.72
C MET A 1 47.81 20.20 -25.88
N PRO A 2 46.84 20.70 -25.08
CA PRO A 2 45.87 19.92 -24.32
C PRO A 2 44.39 20.24 -24.60
N ALA A 3 43.55 19.26 -24.24
CA ALA A 3 42.10 19.32 -24.19
C ALA A 3 41.64 19.89 -22.84
N ALA A 4 40.54 20.64 -22.82
CA ALA A 4 39.77 20.96 -21.62
C ALA A 4 38.29 20.81 -22.00
N ASN A 5 37.72 19.62 -21.84
CA ASN A 5 37.07 19.08 -20.64
C ASN A 5 35.68 19.72 -20.41
N SER A 6 34.69 19.24 -21.16
CA SER A 6 33.28 19.56 -20.97
C SER A 6 32.70 18.68 -19.86
N GLN A 7 32.48 19.24 -18.67
CA GLN A 7 31.68 18.58 -17.63
C GLN A 7 30.19 18.56 -18.04
N PRO A 8 29.49 17.42 -17.91
CA PRO A 8 28.05 17.37 -18.17
C PRO A 8 27.24 18.02 -17.03
N PRO A 9 25.97 18.40 -17.27
CA PRO A 9 25.24 19.35 -16.42
C PRO A 9 24.78 18.74 -15.09
N ARG A 10 24.85 19.55 -14.03
CA ARG A 10 24.47 19.26 -12.62
C ARG A 10 22.99 18.89 -12.37
N ALA A 11 22.15 18.83 -13.40
CA ALA A 11 20.70 18.59 -13.27
C ALA A 11 20.35 17.18 -12.76
N ARG A 12 21.13 16.15 -13.12
CA ARG A 12 20.89 14.75 -12.68
C ARG A 12 21.16 14.54 -11.20
N SER A 13 22.10 15.29 -10.62
CA SER A 13 22.45 15.16 -9.19
C SER A 13 21.41 15.79 -8.27
N GLY A 14 20.66 16.79 -8.72
CA GLY A 14 19.57 17.41 -7.93
C GLY A 14 18.42 16.43 -7.74
N ASN A 15 17.92 15.87 -8.85
CA ASN A 15 16.80 14.93 -8.83
C ASN A 15 17.09 13.66 -8.01
N GLN A 16 18.32 13.13 -8.08
CA GLN A 16 18.73 11.97 -7.28
C GLN A 16 18.79 12.26 -5.77
N ARG A 17 19.25 13.46 -5.38
CA ARG A 17 19.30 13.86 -3.97
C ARG A 17 17.92 14.12 -3.39
N ASP A 18 17.05 14.72 -4.20
CA ASP A 18 15.66 14.96 -3.85
C ASP A 18 14.91 13.64 -3.66
N GLU A 19 15.12 12.65 -4.53
CA GLU A 19 14.53 11.31 -4.36
C GLU A 19 15.10 10.57 -3.15
N ALA A 20 16.42 10.64 -2.91
CA ALA A 20 17.01 10.04 -1.71
C ALA A 20 16.45 10.63 -0.42
N ALA A 21 16.21 11.95 -0.39
CA ALA A 21 15.56 12.62 0.73
C ALA A 21 14.08 12.19 0.87
N ARG A 22 13.37 12.03 -0.27
CA ARG A 22 11.99 11.55 -0.28
C ARG A 22 11.88 10.16 0.37
N LEU A 23 12.69 9.21 -0.10
CA LEU A 23 12.72 7.84 0.43
C LEU A 23 13.13 7.79 1.90
N ALA A 24 14.10 8.62 2.32
CA ALA A 24 14.50 8.70 3.73
C ALA A 24 13.34 9.14 4.63
N VAL A 25 12.47 10.04 4.15
CA VAL A 25 11.28 10.49 4.88
C VAL A 25 10.24 9.37 4.97
N LEU A 26 9.98 8.62 3.90
CA LEU A 26 9.01 7.51 3.91
C LEU A 26 9.45 6.40 4.87
N HIS A 27 10.71 5.95 4.78
CA HIS A 27 11.25 4.94 5.70
C HIS A 27 11.20 5.39 7.16
N ALA A 28 11.56 6.66 7.43
CA ALA A 28 11.48 7.21 8.78
C ALA A 28 10.04 7.24 9.30
N ALA A 29 9.05 7.49 8.44
CA ALA A 29 7.64 7.51 8.83
C ALA A 29 7.12 6.12 9.18
N ASP A 30 7.45 5.09 8.38
CA ASP A 30 7.09 3.70 8.67
C ASP A 30 7.71 3.22 10.00
N ASP A 31 9.02 3.38 10.16
CA ASP A 31 9.75 2.98 11.37
C ASP A 31 9.15 3.63 12.62
N LEU A 32 8.93 4.96 12.59
CA LEU A 32 8.38 5.69 13.73
C LEU A 32 6.91 5.32 14.00
N LEU A 33 6.12 5.02 12.96
CA LEU A 33 4.76 4.53 13.13
C LEU A 33 4.77 3.19 13.87
N VAL A 34 5.65 2.26 13.47
CA VAL A 34 5.79 0.94 14.07
C VAL A 34 6.29 1.04 15.52
N GLU A 35 7.24 1.94 15.79
CA GLU A 35 7.85 2.14 17.11
C GLU A 35 6.91 2.85 18.10
N HIS A 36 6.13 3.84 17.64
CA HIS A 36 5.45 4.78 18.54
C HIS A 36 3.94 4.89 18.33
N GLY A 37 3.43 4.41 17.20
CA GLY A 37 2.02 4.52 16.81
C GLY A 37 1.65 5.89 16.24
N PHE A 38 0.51 5.95 15.54
CA PHE A 38 0.05 7.13 14.79
C PHE A 38 -0.07 8.39 15.64
N ALA A 39 -0.59 8.27 16.86
CA ALA A 39 -0.82 9.40 17.76
C ALA A 39 0.47 10.15 18.15
N ARG A 40 1.59 9.42 18.28
CA ARG A 40 2.89 10.01 18.65
C ARG A 40 3.77 10.35 17.44
N LEU A 41 3.34 9.99 16.23
CA LEU A 41 4.03 10.35 14.99
C LEU A 41 3.88 11.85 14.71
N THR A 42 5.01 12.54 14.54
CA THR A 42 5.08 13.97 14.23
C THR A 42 6.05 14.25 13.08
N ILE A 43 5.81 15.31 12.31
CA ILE A 43 6.69 15.74 11.22
C ILE A 43 8.09 16.08 11.76
N GLU A 44 8.18 16.63 12.97
CA GLU A 44 9.43 16.87 13.70
C GLU A 44 10.25 15.59 13.88
N ALA A 45 9.60 14.52 14.35
CA ALA A 45 10.26 13.25 14.61
C ALA A 45 10.72 12.61 13.31
N ILE A 46 9.87 12.65 12.27
CA ILE A 46 10.19 12.15 10.93
C ILE A 46 11.39 12.91 10.35
N ALA A 47 11.37 14.25 10.35
CA ALA A 47 12.46 15.09 9.85
C ALA A 47 13.79 14.77 10.53
N ARG A 48 13.77 14.64 11.86
CA ARG A 48 14.95 14.30 12.65
C ARG A 48 15.47 12.89 12.34
N ARG A 49 14.58 11.90 12.19
CA ARG A 49 14.96 10.51 11.86
C ARG A 49 15.50 10.38 10.45
N ALA A 50 14.88 11.06 9.48
CA ALA A 50 15.29 11.07 8.08
C ALA A 50 16.53 11.94 7.82
N GLY A 51 16.96 12.76 8.79
CA GLY A 51 18.10 13.67 8.64
C GLY A 51 17.84 14.82 7.66
N VAL A 52 16.58 15.26 7.53
CA VAL A 52 16.17 16.33 6.61
C VAL A 52 15.55 17.52 7.36
N ALA A 53 15.58 18.70 6.74
CA ALA A 53 14.89 19.87 7.27
C ALA A 53 13.36 19.71 7.09
N LYS A 54 12.56 20.27 8.02
CA LYS A 54 11.09 20.28 7.89
C LYS A 54 10.62 20.93 6.58
N GLN A 55 11.30 21.98 6.13
CA GLN A 55 10.98 22.64 4.87
C GLN A 55 11.12 21.69 3.66
N THR A 56 12.06 20.74 3.73
CA THR A 56 12.20 19.68 2.73
C THR A 56 10.99 18.76 2.74
N ILE A 57 10.42 18.43 3.91
CA ILE A 57 9.19 17.61 4.00
C ILE A 57 7.98 18.37 3.46
N TYR A 58 7.74 19.59 3.95
CA TYR A 58 6.57 20.39 3.58
C TYR A 58 6.50 20.75 2.09
N ARG A 59 7.62 20.66 1.37
CA ARG A 59 7.66 20.81 -0.09
C ARG A 59 6.86 19.71 -0.82
N TRP A 60 6.77 18.52 -0.23
CA TRP A 60 6.13 17.35 -0.85
C TRP A 60 4.85 16.96 -0.13
N TRP A 61 4.86 17.03 1.20
CA TRP A 61 3.75 16.53 2.02
C TRP A 61 3.21 17.62 2.94
N PRO A 62 1.94 18.02 2.79
CA PRO A 62 1.32 19.01 3.67
C PRO A 62 1.05 18.45 5.07
N SER A 63 0.98 17.12 5.24
CA SER A 63 0.64 16.48 6.51
C SER A 63 1.37 15.14 6.70
N LYS A 64 1.38 14.62 7.93
CA LYS A 64 1.88 13.25 8.21
C LYS A 64 1.05 12.15 7.55
N VAL A 65 -0.24 12.41 7.31
CA VAL A 65 -1.14 11.48 6.59
C VAL A 65 -0.67 11.32 5.15
N GLU A 66 -0.32 12.41 4.49
CA GLU A 66 0.18 12.36 3.11
C GLU A 66 1.53 11.64 3.00
N ILE A 67 2.40 11.76 4.02
CA ILE A 67 3.65 10.97 4.10
C ILE A 67 3.33 9.48 4.21
N LEU A 68 2.39 9.12 5.09
CA LEU A 68 2.01 7.72 5.32
C LEU A 68 1.28 7.12 4.11
N LEU A 69 0.50 7.90 3.37
CA LEU A 69 -0.12 7.46 2.11
C LEU A 69 0.93 7.14 1.05
N ASP A 70 1.92 8.01 0.85
CA ASP A 70 3.04 7.72 -0.06
C ASP A 70 3.81 6.46 0.37
N THR A 71 4.04 6.32 1.68
CA THR A 71 4.70 5.14 2.26
C THR A 71 3.90 3.87 1.95
N LEU A 72 2.60 3.90 2.20
CA LEU A 72 1.68 2.78 1.94
C LEU A 72 1.62 2.41 0.46
N ILE A 73 1.52 3.39 -0.44
CA ILE A 73 1.47 3.16 -1.88
C ILE A 73 2.75 2.44 -2.32
N GLU A 74 3.91 3.03 -2.01
CA GLU A 74 5.22 2.48 -2.41
C GLU A 74 5.45 1.08 -1.82
N ASP A 75 5.01 0.85 -0.59
CA ASP A 75 5.16 -0.44 0.05
C ASP A 75 4.23 -1.49 -0.54
N SER A 76 2.96 -1.15 -0.75
CA SER A 76 1.98 -2.07 -1.31
C SER A 76 2.36 -2.56 -2.72
N GLU A 77 2.91 -1.67 -3.56
CA GLU A 77 3.39 -2.00 -4.91
C GLU A 77 4.57 -2.97 -4.87
N LYS A 78 5.47 -2.82 -3.90
CA LYS A 78 6.62 -3.71 -3.73
C LYS A 78 6.26 -5.07 -3.13
N ARG A 79 5.37 -5.11 -2.12
CA ARG A 79 5.11 -6.33 -1.34
C ARG A 79 4.06 -7.24 -1.98
N PHE A 80 3.03 -6.66 -2.58
CA PHE A 80 1.94 -7.42 -3.20
C PHE A 80 1.40 -6.66 -4.42
N PRO A 81 2.19 -6.53 -5.50
CA PRO A 81 1.73 -5.87 -6.72
C PRO A 81 0.48 -6.57 -7.27
N VAL A 82 -0.45 -5.80 -7.83
CA VAL A 82 -1.58 -6.36 -8.58
C VAL A 82 -1.02 -6.96 -9.89
N PRO A 83 -1.23 -8.25 -10.16
CA PRO A 83 -0.69 -8.87 -11.37
C PRO A 83 -1.33 -8.28 -12.64
N MET A 84 -0.51 -7.75 -13.56
CA MET A 84 -0.99 -7.18 -14.81
C MET A 84 -1.14 -8.22 -15.93
N ASP A 85 -0.30 -9.24 -15.93
CA ASP A 85 -0.18 -10.27 -16.99
C ASP A 85 -0.54 -11.69 -16.51
N LYS A 86 -0.71 -11.89 -15.20
CA LYS A 86 -0.95 -13.20 -14.58
C LYS A 86 -2.30 -13.25 -13.87
N SER A 87 -3.36 -13.32 -14.66
CA SER A 87 -4.74 -13.46 -14.16
C SER A 87 -5.17 -14.93 -14.02
N THR A 88 -4.20 -15.83 -13.84
CA THR A 88 -4.47 -17.24 -13.53
C THR A 88 -5.08 -17.38 -12.14
N GLU A 89 -5.80 -18.46 -11.87
CA GLU A 89 -6.37 -18.74 -10.54
C GLU A 89 -5.30 -18.58 -9.44
N ASP A 90 -4.13 -19.19 -9.63
CA ASP A 90 -3.01 -19.11 -8.69
C ASP A 90 -2.44 -17.70 -8.55
N GLY A 91 -2.44 -16.90 -9.61
CA GLY A 91 -2.00 -15.50 -9.60
C GLY A 91 -2.92 -14.63 -8.76
N ILE A 92 -4.22 -14.73 -9.01
CA ILE A 92 -5.26 -13.98 -8.28
C ILE A 92 -5.29 -14.42 -6.81
N ARG A 93 -5.23 -15.72 -6.55
CA ARG A 93 -5.13 -16.25 -5.18
C ARG A 93 -3.85 -15.78 -4.50
N GLY A 94 -2.72 -15.80 -5.22
CA GLY A 94 -1.44 -15.30 -4.76
C GLY A 94 -1.47 -13.84 -4.33
N TYR A 95 -2.21 -13.01 -5.07
CA TYR A 95 -2.45 -11.60 -4.73
C TYR A 95 -3.14 -11.44 -3.38
N PHE A 96 -4.29 -12.07 -3.16
CA PHE A 96 -5.03 -11.96 -1.89
C PHE A 96 -4.25 -12.55 -0.71
N ARG A 97 -3.50 -13.63 -0.92
CA ARG A 97 -2.56 -14.15 0.09
C ARG A 97 -1.46 -13.14 0.40
N GLY A 98 -0.98 -12.41 -0.60
CA GLY A 98 -0.02 -11.32 -0.48
C GLY A 98 -0.55 -10.19 0.39
N PHE A 99 -1.75 -9.70 0.08
CA PHE A 99 -2.46 -8.71 0.90
C PHE A 99 -2.59 -9.17 2.36
N ALA A 100 -3.05 -10.40 2.59
CA ALA A 100 -3.20 -10.91 3.96
C ALA A 100 -1.87 -11.00 4.72
N ARG A 101 -0.77 -11.40 4.05
CA ARG A 101 0.56 -11.37 4.68
C ARG A 101 1.01 -9.94 4.97
N PHE A 102 0.80 -9.01 4.06
CA PHE A 102 1.15 -7.61 4.24
C PHE A 102 0.48 -7.04 5.49
N VAL A 103 -0.84 -7.14 5.58
CA VAL A 103 -1.61 -6.59 6.71
C VAL A 103 -1.30 -7.27 8.04
N THR A 104 -0.96 -8.57 8.05
CA THR A 104 -0.84 -9.33 9.31
C THR A 104 0.59 -9.56 9.79
N ARG A 105 1.60 -9.46 8.93
CA ARG A 105 2.99 -9.84 9.24
C ARG A 105 4.02 -8.78 8.89
N ASP A 106 3.70 -7.88 7.97
CA ASP A 106 4.63 -6.82 7.56
C ASP A 106 4.46 -5.59 8.46
N PRO A 107 5.53 -5.03 9.05
CA PRO A 107 5.47 -3.74 9.71
C PRO A 107 4.79 -2.65 8.87
N ALA A 108 5.03 -2.61 7.55
CA ALA A 108 4.42 -1.65 6.63
C ALA A 108 2.89 -1.81 6.52
N GLY A 109 2.37 -3.02 6.79
CA GLY A 109 0.93 -3.26 6.86
C GLY A 109 0.23 -2.48 7.97
N LYS A 110 0.97 -2.07 9.02
CA LYS A 110 0.43 -1.22 10.09
C LYS A 110 0.09 0.19 9.62
N VAL A 111 0.72 0.68 8.55
CA VAL A 111 0.42 1.98 7.95
C VAL A 111 -1.02 2.01 7.43
N LEU A 112 -1.43 0.97 6.68
CA LEU A 112 -2.82 0.84 6.21
C LEU A 112 -3.81 0.83 7.37
N LEU A 113 -3.55 0.03 8.41
CA LEU A 113 -4.44 -0.08 9.56
C LEU A 113 -4.54 1.24 10.34
N ALA A 114 -3.42 1.96 10.48
CA ALA A 114 -3.40 3.27 11.14
C ALA A 114 -4.19 4.32 10.35
N LEU A 115 -4.07 4.33 9.02
CA LEU A 115 -4.83 5.23 8.16
C LEU A 115 -6.33 4.92 8.17
N ILE A 116 -6.72 3.64 8.14
CA ILE A 116 -8.13 3.23 8.29
C ILE A 116 -8.70 3.69 9.63
N ALA A 117 -7.93 3.55 10.72
CA ALA A 117 -8.34 3.99 12.05
C ALA A 117 -8.50 5.52 12.13
N GLU A 118 -7.52 6.28 11.61
CA GLU A 118 -7.59 7.75 11.58
C GLU A 118 -8.76 8.26 10.73
N ALA A 119 -9.05 7.60 9.60
CA ALA A 119 -10.18 7.93 8.72
C ALA A 119 -11.55 7.86 9.44
N GLN A 120 -11.67 7.13 10.56
CA GLN A 120 -12.90 7.10 11.36
C GLN A 120 -13.15 8.39 12.15
N HIS A 121 -12.12 9.22 12.31
CA HIS A 121 -12.15 10.44 13.12
C HIS A 121 -11.88 11.70 12.29
N ASN A 122 -11.30 11.55 11.10
CA ASN A 122 -10.90 12.65 10.24
C ASN A 122 -11.41 12.44 8.79
N PRO A 123 -12.44 13.19 8.36
CA PRO A 123 -12.99 13.10 7.01
C PRO A 123 -11.98 13.40 5.90
N GLU A 124 -11.05 14.33 6.11
CA GLU A 124 -10.01 14.64 5.11
C GLU A 124 -9.05 13.45 4.94
N THR A 125 -8.76 12.72 6.03
CA THR A 125 -7.97 11.48 5.95
C THR A 125 -8.73 10.38 5.23
N ALA A 126 -10.04 10.25 5.47
CA ALA A 126 -10.88 9.30 4.76
C ALA A 126 -10.90 9.59 3.26
N GLU A 127 -11.07 10.85 2.87
CA GLU A 127 -11.04 11.29 1.48
C GLU A 127 -9.68 11.01 0.83
N SER A 128 -8.58 11.45 1.43
CA SER A 128 -7.23 11.16 0.91
C SER A 128 -6.96 9.66 0.80
N LEU A 129 -7.37 8.86 1.79
CA LEU A 129 -7.19 7.40 1.75
C LEU A 129 -7.98 6.76 0.59
N HIS A 130 -9.21 7.21 0.35
CA HIS A 130 -10.01 6.73 -0.77
C HIS A 130 -9.38 7.10 -2.11
N VAL A 131 -9.21 8.40 -2.34
CA VAL A 131 -8.77 8.95 -3.63
C VAL A 131 -7.37 8.47 -4.00
N ARG A 132 -6.45 8.42 -3.02
CA ARG A 132 -5.03 8.13 -3.31
C ARG A 132 -4.69 6.65 -3.27
N TYR A 133 -5.45 5.83 -2.55
CA TYR A 133 -5.10 4.44 -2.32
C TYR A 133 -6.24 3.46 -2.61
N LEU A 134 -7.38 3.55 -1.93
CA LEU A 134 -8.42 2.51 -2.03
C LEU A 134 -9.07 2.45 -3.42
N ASP A 135 -9.42 3.60 -4.01
CA ASP A 135 -10.14 3.62 -5.29
C ASP A 135 -9.23 3.18 -6.45
N PRO A 136 -7.98 3.71 -6.61
CA PRO A 136 -7.07 3.21 -7.65
C PRO A 136 -6.73 1.72 -7.46
N ARG A 137 -6.59 1.28 -6.20
CA ARG A 137 -6.33 -0.13 -5.90
C ARG A 137 -7.51 -1.00 -6.31
N ARG A 138 -8.73 -0.55 -6.04
CA ARG A 138 -9.95 -1.26 -6.41
C ARG A 138 -10.06 -1.42 -7.92
N GLU A 139 -9.76 -0.36 -8.68
CA GLU A 139 -9.76 -0.43 -10.15
C GLU A 139 -8.82 -1.52 -10.67
N LEU A 140 -7.58 -1.57 -10.15
CA LEU A 140 -6.62 -2.61 -10.52
C LEU A 140 -7.09 -4.03 -10.16
N GLU A 141 -7.74 -4.18 -9.00
CA GLU A 141 -8.31 -5.46 -8.56
C GLU A 141 -9.48 -5.91 -9.44
N ARG A 142 -10.37 -4.99 -9.82
CA ARG A 142 -11.46 -5.27 -10.77
C ARG A 142 -10.90 -5.72 -12.11
N ASP A 143 -9.87 -5.04 -12.61
CA ASP A 143 -9.23 -5.39 -13.88
C ASP A 143 -8.59 -6.79 -13.82
N LEU A 144 -7.93 -7.13 -12.70
CA LEU A 144 -7.38 -8.46 -12.46
C LEU A 144 -8.47 -9.54 -12.48
N LEU A 145 -9.56 -9.33 -11.74
CA LEU A 145 -10.65 -10.30 -11.68
C LEU A 145 -11.39 -10.41 -13.03
N THR A 146 -11.62 -9.29 -13.72
CA THR A 146 -12.25 -9.26 -15.05
C THR A 146 -11.48 -10.12 -16.04
N ARG A 147 -10.15 -9.97 -16.11
CA ARG A 147 -9.31 -10.84 -16.95
C ARG A 147 -9.41 -12.31 -16.58
N GLY A 148 -9.44 -12.64 -15.27
CA GLY A 148 -9.60 -14.01 -14.80
C GLY A 148 -10.95 -14.62 -15.19
N ILE A 149 -12.01 -13.81 -15.26
CA ILE A 149 -13.33 -14.23 -15.73
C ILE A 149 -13.31 -14.48 -17.24
N GLU A 150 -12.72 -13.56 -18.01
CA GLU A 150 -12.62 -13.67 -19.48
C GLU A 150 -11.87 -14.93 -19.92
N THR A 151 -10.89 -15.38 -19.14
CA THR A 151 -10.14 -16.62 -19.40
C THR A 151 -10.75 -17.86 -18.75
N GLY A 152 -11.85 -17.73 -17.99
CA GLY A 152 -12.52 -18.83 -17.30
C GLY A 152 -11.76 -19.40 -16.08
N GLU A 153 -10.76 -18.66 -15.57
CA GLU A 153 -9.96 -19.06 -14.41
C GLU A 153 -10.74 -18.90 -13.09
N ILE A 154 -11.68 -17.96 -13.05
CA ILE A 154 -12.56 -17.72 -11.90
C ILE A 154 -14.01 -17.48 -12.35
N SER A 155 -14.94 -17.72 -11.44
CA SER A 155 -16.36 -17.47 -11.60
C SER A 155 -16.92 -16.87 -10.30
N PRO A 156 -16.97 -15.52 -10.19
CA PRO A 156 -17.47 -14.86 -9.00
C PRO A 156 -18.94 -15.17 -8.73
N ARG A 157 -19.27 -15.46 -7.47
CA ARG A 157 -20.67 -15.63 -7.00
C ARG A 157 -21.34 -14.30 -6.62
N LEU A 158 -20.54 -13.27 -6.41
CA LEU A 158 -20.97 -11.92 -6.05
C LEU A 158 -20.49 -10.95 -7.14
N ASP A 159 -21.00 -9.72 -7.08
CA ASP A 159 -20.36 -8.60 -7.77
C ASP A 159 -18.87 -8.49 -7.38
N LEU A 160 -18.04 -7.98 -8.29
CA LEU A 160 -16.58 -7.95 -8.09
C LEU A 160 -16.18 -7.20 -6.83
N ASP A 161 -16.79 -6.05 -6.56
CA ASP A 161 -16.44 -5.24 -5.38
C ASP A 161 -16.83 -5.99 -4.10
N ALA A 162 -18.01 -6.60 -4.09
CA ALA A 162 -18.49 -7.41 -2.97
C ALA A 162 -17.64 -8.68 -2.76
N ALA A 163 -17.15 -9.32 -3.83
CA ALA A 163 -16.26 -10.46 -3.74
C ALA A 163 -14.90 -10.06 -3.13
N ILE A 164 -14.36 -8.91 -3.54
CA ILE A 164 -13.10 -8.41 -2.96
C ILE A 164 -13.29 -8.03 -1.49
N ASP A 165 -14.37 -7.35 -1.14
CA ASP A 165 -14.69 -6.98 0.24
C ASP A 165 -14.88 -8.22 1.13
N ALA A 166 -15.55 -9.25 0.63
CA ALA A 166 -15.73 -10.49 1.37
C ALA A 166 -14.41 -11.24 1.62
N ILE A 167 -13.40 -11.12 0.75
CA ILE A 167 -12.08 -11.73 0.95
C ILE A 167 -11.19 -10.87 1.85
N THR A 168 -11.16 -9.56 1.62
CA THR A 168 -10.23 -8.63 2.30
C THR A 168 -10.76 -8.15 3.66
N GLY A 169 -12.07 -7.97 3.79
CA GLY A 169 -12.74 -7.46 4.99
C GLY A 169 -12.45 -8.29 6.24
N PRO A 170 -12.60 -9.63 6.23
CA PRO A 170 -12.27 -10.47 7.39
C PRO A 170 -10.80 -10.37 7.81
N VAL A 171 -9.88 -10.15 6.86
CA VAL A 171 -8.45 -9.97 7.16
C VAL A 171 -8.23 -8.64 7.89
N VAL A 172 -8.78 -7.55 7.36
CA VAL A 172 -8.66 -6.20 7.95
C VAL A 172 -9.33 -6.14 9.32
N TYR A 173 -10.56 -6.66 9.45
CA TYR A 173 -11.29 -6.69 10.72
C TYR A 173 -10.49 -7.40 11.83
N ARG A 174 -9.93 -8.58 11.52
CA ARG A 174 -9.12 -9.34 12.49
C ARG A 174 -7.82 -8.62 12.82
N ALA A 175 -7.16 -8.01 11.83
CA ALA A 175 -5.96 -7.23 12.06
C ALA A 175 -6.21 -6.00 12.95
N LEU A 176 -7.30 -5.26 12.73
CA LEU A 176 -7.71 -4.11 13.55
C LEU A 176 -8.03 -4.51 15.00
N THR A 177 -8.60 -5.70 15.20
CA THR A 177 -8.98 -6.21 16.54
C THR A 177 -7.86 -6.99 17.22
N GLY A 178 -6.69 -7.15 16.58
CA GLY A 178 -5.58 -7.96 17.09
C GLY A 178 -5.85 -9.47 17.10
N ALA A 179 -6.91 -9.93 16.44
CA ALA A 179 -7.24 -11.34 16.31
C ALA A 179 -6.33 -12.03 15.28
N SER A 180 -5.94 -13.28 15.55
CA SER A 180 -5.15 -14.06 14.59
C SER A 180 -5.96 -14.34 13.32
N VAL A 181 -5.39 -14.11 12.13
CA VAL A 181 -5.98 -14.54 10.85
C VAL A 181 -5.68 -16.03 10.62
N PRO A 182 -6.70 -16.90 10.53
CA PRO A 182 -6.51 -18.34 10.35
C PRO A 182 -5.71 -18.68 9.10
N ARG A 183 -4.86 -19.70 9.21
CA ARG A 183 -4.12 -20.25 8.07
C ARG A 183 -5.13 -20.86 7.09
N GLY A 184 -5.24 -20.26 5.89
CA GLY A 184 -6.18 -20.71 4.86
C GLY A 184 -7.49 -19.94 4.79
N LEU A 185 -7.73 -18.92 5.63
CA LEU A 185 -8.94 -18.09 5.55
C LEU A 185 -9.15 -17.52 4.13
N VAL A 186 -8.10 -16.91 3.59
CA VAL A 186 -8.12 -16.35 2.22
C VAL A 186 -8.43 -17.43 1.19
N ASP A 187 -7.87 -18.62 1.35
CA ASP A 187 -8.05 -19.70 0.37
C ASP A 187 -9.47 -20.27 0.41
N ALA A 188 -10.04 -20.41 1.60
CA ALA A 188 -11.41 -20.84 1.79
C ALA A 188 -12.40 -19.82 1.20
N LEU A 189 -12.20 -18.53 1.48
CA LEU A 189 -13.03 -17.45 0.93
C LEU A 189 -12.90 -17.36 -0.60
N PHE A 190 -11.68 -17.50 -1.12
CA PHE A 190 -11.45 -17.55 -2.57
C PHE A 190 -12.19 -18.73 -3.20
N ASP A 191 -12.09 -19.92 -2.62
CA ASP A 191 -12.75 -21.12 -3.13
C ASP A 191 -14.27 -21.01 -3.09
N GLU A 192 -14.81 -20.40 -2.04
CA GLU A 192 -16.25 -20.22 -1.89
C GLU A 192 -16.81 -19.16 -2.83
N LEU A 193 -16.07 -18.07 -3.07
CA LEU A 193 -16.58 -16.89 -3.76
C LEU A 193 -16.19 -16.81 -5.23
N LEU A 194 -15.06 -17.39 -5.63
CA LEU A 194 -14.46 -17.20 -6.95
C LEU A 194 -14.26 -18.49 -7.75
N LYS A 195 -14.44 -19.69 -7.18
CA LYS A 195 -14.38 -20.91 -7.98
C LYS A 195 -15.71 -21.17 -8.72
N PRO A 196 -15.63 -21.73 -9.94
CA PRO A 196 -16.79 -22.30 -10.61
C PRO A 196 -17.52 -23.26 -9.66
N GLY A 197 -18.84 -23.12 -9.57
CA GLY A 197 -19.67 -24.13 -8.90
C GLY A 197 -19.44 -25.49 -9.56
N ALA A 198 -19.28 -26.53 -8.73
CA ALA A 198 -19.22 -27.92 -9.20
C ALA A 198 -20.54 -28.35 -9.86
#